data_AF-A0A3D9FYR3-F1
#
_entry.id   AF-A0A3D9FYR3-F1
#
_cell.length_a   1.000
_cell.length_b   1.000
_cell.length_c   1.000
_cell.angle_alpha   90.00
_cell.angle_beta   90.00
_cell.angle_gamma   90.00
#
_symmetry.space_group_name_H-M   'P 1'
#
loop_
_entity.id
_entity.type
_entity.pdbx_description
1 polymer ?
#
loop_
_entity_poly.entity_id
_entity_poly.type
_entity_poly.pdbx_seq_one_letter_code
_entity_poly.pdbx_strand_id
1 'polypeptide(L)'
;MLKKIAILTLALCYACQTTKIKNEEYKFSTSVVELGSIGESKLSYNQNTFEPKALAKLENNIRVEIGIVPYNRKLNKIYKSKAKYNQNQTKVAYIDSLPVKPELVTIQILDIAGLINEINADYNNDISKLLLNTQNLQIISSLATSLSTDEITKIRQSDAYYLSNSQYKKYTISLFKSGKKVDFIDINPETIVAYQVSKFCWANSDHGKWYIADIVDEHNSCSGVTKSKISKKKESKSLFDM
;
A
#
# COMPACT_ATOMS: atom_id res chain seq x y z
N MET A 1 20.66 -31.13 23.33
CA MET A 1 19.75 -31.14 22.16
C MET A 1 18.44 -30.38 22.37
N LEU A 2 17.86 -30.35 23.58
CA LEU A 2 16.62 -29.59 23.86
C LEU A 2 16.68 -28.08 23.52
N LYS A 3 17.81 -27.40 23.75
CA LYS A 3 17.95 -25.97 23.39
C LYS A 3 17.83 -25.70 21.88
N LYS A 4 18.33 -26.62 21.03
CA LYS A 4 18.23 -26.47 19.57
C LYS A 4 16.81 -26.75 19.07
N ILE A 5 16.10 -27.68 19.72
CA ILE A 5 14.68 -27.96 19.44
C ILE A 5 13.83 -26.75 19.83
N ALA A 6 14.04 -26.16 21.02
CA ALA A 6 13.29 -24.99 21.48
C ALA A 6 13.44 -23.75 20.56
N ILE A 7 14.63 -23.52 20.01
CA ILE A 7 14.85 -22.42 19.04
C ILE A 7 14.11 -22.69 17.73
N LEU A 8 14.05 -23.95 17.27
CA LEU A 8 13.32 -24.34 16.07
C LEU A 8 11.80 -24.21 16.26
N THR A 9 11.26 -24.59 17.42
CA THR A 9 9.83 -24.40 17.72
C THR A 9 9.46 -22.94 17.88
N LEU A 10 10.34 -22.11 18.44
CA LEU A 10 10.09 -20.67 18.57
C LEU A 10 10.08 -19.98 17.19
N ALA A 11 10.93 -20.40 16.26
CA ALA A 11 10.97 -19.87 14.90
C ALA A 11 9.69 -20.20 14.08
N LEU A 12 9.05 -21.34 14.33
CA LEU A 12 7.83 -21.76 13.63
C LEU A 12 6.57 -20.96 14.05
N CYS A 13 6.57 -20.34 15.23
CA CYS A 13 5.42 -19.61 15.76
C CYS A 13 5.24 -18.19 15.18
N TYR A 14 6.25 -17.63 14.50
CA TYR A 14 6.21 -16.25 13.98
C TYR A 14 5.69 -16.13 12.53
N ALA A 15 5.41 -17.23 11.82
CA ALA A 15 5.18 -17.23 10.37
C ALA A 15 3.73 -16.93 9.90
N CYS A 16 2.81 -16.46 10.75
CA CYS A 16 1.37 -16.42 10.43
C CYS A 16 0.80 -15.05 9.99
N GLN A 17 1.62 -14.02 9.76
CA GLN A 17 1.15 -12.64 9.62
C GLN A 17 1.15 -12.08 8.19
N THR A 18 1.70 -12.82 7.22
CA THR A 18 1.69 -12.47 5.80
C THR A 18 1.01 -13.57 4.99
N THR A 19 0.40 -13.19 3.86
CA THR A 19 -0.08 -14.15 2.87
C THR A 19 0.46 -13.85 1.50
N LYS A 20 0.52 -14.89 0.67
CA LYS A 20 0.78 -14.73 -0.75
C LYS A 20 -0.55 -14.63 -1.49
N ILE A 21 -0.71 -13.57 -2.28
CA ILE A 21 -1.79 -13.40 -3.27
C ILE A 21 -1.07 -13.16 -4.60
N LYS A 22 -1.31 -14.01 -5.60
CA LYS A 22 -0.60 -13.94 -6.91
C LYS A 22 0.93 -13.82 -6.78
N ASN A 23 1.54 -14.61 -5.88
CA ASN A 23 2.99 -14.63 -5.57
C ASN A 23 3.56 -13.38 -4.86
N GLU A 24 2.75 -12.37 -4.61
CA GLU A 24 3.15 -11.18 -3.85
C GLU A 24 2.77 -11.32 -2.38
N GLU A 25 3.58 -10.74 -1.49
CA GLU A 25 3.38 -10.83 -0.04
C GLU A 25 2.56 -9.66 0.50
N TYR A 26 1.40 -9.96 1.09
CA TYR A 26 0.51 -8.97 1.70
C TYR A 26 0.52 -9.09 3.23
N LYS A 27 0.51 -7.94 3.89
CA LYS A 27 0.27 -7.80 5.33
C LYS A 27 -1.23 -7.73 5.60
N PHE A 28 -1.70 -8.42 6.62
CA PHE A 28 -3.08 -8.28 7.06
C PHE A 28 -3.26 -7.06 7.92
N SER A 29 -4.22 -6.20 7.55
CA SER A 29 -4.53 -5.01 8.34
C SER A 29 -5.62 -5.29 9.35
N THR A 30 -5.38 -4.96 10.62
CA THR A 30 -6.45 -4.74 11.59
C THR A 30 -6.93 -3.29 11.61
N SER A 31 -6.14 -2.35 11.07
CA SER A 31 -6.50 -0.94 10.96
C SER A 31 -7.20 -0.60 9.63
N VAL A 32 -7.89 0.53 9.63
CA VAL A 32 -8.41 1.20 8.43
C VAL A 32 -7.21 1.69 7.60
N VAL A 33 -7.16 1.33 6.32
CA VAL A 33 -6.06 1.68 5.41
C VAL A 33 -6.61 2.22 4.09
N GLU A 34 -5.83 3.04 3.39
CA GLU A 34 -6.21 3.62 2.10
C GLU A 34 -5.05 3.51 1.10
N LEU A 35 -5.35 3.22 -0.17
CA LEU A 35 -4.33 3.10 -1.21
C LEU A 35 -3.60 4.44 -1.36
N GLY A 36 -2.27 4.41 -1.48
CA GLY A 36 -1.43 5.59 -1.61
C GLY A 36 -1.34 6.47 -0.36
N SER A 37 -1.94 6.05 0.76
CA SER A 37 -1.74 6.72 2.04
C SER A 37 -0.30 6.55 2.54
N ILE A 38 0.24 7.61 3.14
CA ILE A 38 1.60 7.70 3.66
C ILE A 38 1.53 7.66 5.18
N GLY A 39 2.29 6.76 5.81
CA GLY A 39 2.15 6.49 7.23
C GLY A 39 3.24 5.59 7.81
N GLU A 40 3.03 5.19 9.07
CA GLU A 40 3.92 4.25 9.76
C GLU A 40 3.31 2.86 9.77
N SER A 41 4.04 1.86 9.25
CA SER A 41 3.70 0.45 9.50
C SER A 41 4.32 0.00 10.81
N LYS A 42 3.49 -0.52 11.70
CA LYS A 42 3.89 -1.04 13.02
C LYS A 42 3.42 -2.48 13.16
N LEU A 43 4.20 -3.25 13.91
CA LEU A 43 3.80 -4.56 14.39
C LEU A 43 3.49 -4.46 15.88
N SER A 44 2.22 -4.51 16.25
CA SER A 44 1.76 -4.43 17.65
C SER A 44 0.93 -5.66 17.99
N TYR A 45 1.26 -6.35 19.10
CA TYR A 45 0.56 -7.56 19.56
C TYR A 45 0.28 -8.60 18.46
N ASN A 46 1.28 -8.87 17.60
CA ASN A 46 1.16 -9.78 16.45
C ASN A 46 0.17 -9.35 15.36
N GLN A 47 -0.17 -8.06 15.30
CA GLN A 47 -1.03 -7.47 14.29
C GLN A 47 -0.26 -6.39 13.53
N ASN A 48 -0.35 -6.41 12.20
CA ASN A 48 0.18 -5.31 11.40
C ASN A 48 -0.83 -4.17 11.44
N THR A 49 -0.42 -3.04 12.01
CA THR A 49 -1.17 -1.80 12.00
C THR A 49 -0.49 -0.81 11.08
N PHE A 50 -1.28 0.06 10.48
CA PHE A 50 -0.80 1.17 9.69
C PHE A 50 -1.47 2.44 10.18
N GLU A 51 -0.66 3.44 10.53
CA GLU A 51 -1.12 4.73 11.01
C GLU A 51 -0.94 5.76 9.89
N PRO A 52 -2.01 6.13 9.16
CA PRO A 52 -1.92 7.12 8.09
C PRO A 52 -1.60 8.49 8.68
N LYS A 53 -0.60 9.17 8.09
CA LYS A 53 -0.21 10.53 8.46
C LYS A 53 -0.57 11.55 7.40
N ALA A 54 -0.54 11.14 6.13
CA ALA A 54 -0.80 12.04 5.02
C ALA A 54 -1.28 11.31 3.77
N LEU A 55 -1.87 12.09 2.87
CA LEU A 55 -2.29 11.66 1.55
C LEU A 55 -1.86 12.76 0.56
N ALA A 56 -1.18 12.37 -0.52
CA ALA A 56 -0.73 13.34 -1.52
C ALA A 56 -1.92 13.87 -2.32
N LYS A 57 -1.91 15.15 -2.69
CA LYS A 57 -2.84 15.66 -3.70
C LYS A 57 -2.42 15.05 -5.04
N LEU A 58 -3.38 14.53 -5.80
CA LEU A 58 -3.16 14.08 -7.17
C LEU A 58 -3.88 15.04 -8.13
N GLU A 59 -3.14 15.82 -8.89
CA GLU A 59 -3.63 16.60 -10.02
C GLU A 59 -3.62 15.77 -11.32
N ASN A 60 -2.75 14.76 -11.41
CA ASN A 60 -2.73 13.80 -12.51
C ASN A 60 -3.27 12.43 -12.11
N ASN A 61 -3.81 11.72 -13.10
CA ASN A 61 -4.29 10.35 -12.94
C ASN A 61 -3.11 9.38 -12.82
N ILE A 62 -3.04 8.61 -11.75
CA ILE A 62 -2.00 7.59 -11.55
C ILE A 62 -2.52 6.23 -11.96
N ARG A 63 -1.88 5.57 -12.94
CA ARG A 63 -2.36 4.26 -13.42
C ARG A 63 -2.26 3.20 -12.32
N VAL A 64 -3.30 2.39 -12.19
CA VAL A 64 -3.34 1.24 -11.29
C VAL A 64 -3.61 -0.05 -12.06
N GLU A 65 -3.11 -1.15 -11.53
CA GLU A 65 -3.45 -2.50 -11.95
C GLU A 65 -4.53 -3.07 -11.02
N ILE A 66 -5.55 -3.70 -11.61
CA ILE A 66 -6.61 -4.37 -10.87
C ILE A 66 -6.60 -5.86 -11.24
N GLY A 67 -6.44 -6.70 -10.22
CA GLY A 67 -6.46 -8.15 -10.35
C GLY A 67 -7.67 -8.75 -9.63
N ILE A 68 -8.44 -9.60 -10.30
CA ILE A 68 -9.49 -10.39 -9.64
C ILE A 68 -8.91 -11.77 -9.28
N VAL A 69 -9.10 -12.20 -8.04
CA VAL A 69 -8.59 -13.46 -7.50
C VAL A 69 -9.72 -14.19 -6.78
N PRO A 70 -9.98 -15.47 -7.07
CA PRO A 70 -11.00 -16.22 -6.33
C PRO A 70 -10.59 -16.41 -4.87
N TYR A 71 -11.56 -16.37 -3.95
CA TYR A 71 -11.32 -16.73 -2.55
C TYR A 71 -10.83 -18.18 -2.47
N ASN A 72 -9.80 -18.37 -1.66
CA ASN A 72 -9.33 -19.69 -1.26
C ASN A 72 -9.51 -19.88 0.24
N ARG A 73 -9.38 -21.14 0.69
CA ARG A 73 -9.54 -21.53 2.10
C ARG A 73 -8.62 -20.72 3.04
N LYS A 74 -7.42 -20.36 2.61
CA LYS A 74 -6.44 -19.57 3.39
C LYS A 74 -6.93 -18.13 3.58
N LEU A 75 -7.37 -17.47 2.51
CA LEU A 75 -7.93 -16.12 2.54
C LEU A 75 -9.21 -16.06 3.38
N ASN A 76 -10.09 -17.05 3.25
CA ASN A 76 -11.31 -17.12 4.07
C ASN A 76 -11.01 -17.24 5.57
N LYS A 77 -10.04 -18.08 5.96
CA LYS A 77 -9.64 -18.22 7.38
C LYS A 77 -9.21 -16.87 7.95
N ILE A 78 -8.49 -16.08 7.15
CA ILE A 78 -7.95 -14.81 7.59
C ILE A 78 -9.02 -13.73 7.59
N TYR A 79 -9.89 -13.70 6.57
CA TYR A 79 -11.09 -12.86 6.55
C TYR A 79 -11.95 -13.05 7.80
N LYS A 80 -12.25 -14.32 8.15
CA LYS A 80 -12.99 -14.67 9.36
C LYS A 80 -12.30 -14.22 10.64
N SER A 81 -10.97 -14.20 10.68
CA SER A 81 -10.23 -13.69 11.85
C SER A 81 -10.38 -12.19 12.02
N LYS A 82 -10.44 -11.41 10.93
CA LYS A 82 -10.67 -9.95 10.98
C LYS A 82 -12.11 -9.62 11.38
N ALA A 83 -13.10 -10.35 10.85
CA ALA A 83 -14.51 -10.18 11.18
C ALA A 83 -14.83 -10.43 12.67
N LYS A 84 -13.94 -11.10 13.42
CA LYS A 84 -14.07 -11.22 14.89
C LYS A 84 -13.82 -9.92 15.62
N TYR A 85 -12.97 -9.04 15.08
CA TYR A 85 -12.54 -7.79 15.71
C TYR A 85 -13.21 -6.56 15.09
N ASN A 86 -13.69 -6.66 13.84
CA ASN A 86 -14.43 -5.61 13.16
C ASN A 86 -15.88 -6.05 12.91
N GLN A 87 -16.81 -5.58 13.75
CA GLN A 87 -18.23 -5.93 13.67
C GLN A 87 -18.93 -5.39 12.41
N ASN A 88 -18.36 -4.36 11.77
CA ASN A 88 -18.90 -3.75 10.54
C ASN A 88 -18.44 -4.46 9.26
N GLN A 89 -17.51 -5.41 9.36
CA GLN A 89 -16.98 -6.11 8.20
C GLN A 89 -18.06 -7.00 7.58
N THR A 90 -18.29 -6.85 6.26
CA THR A 90 -19.30 -7.60 5.51
C THR A 90 -19.10 -9.10 5.70
N LYS A 91 -20.11 -9.85 6.14
CA LYS A 91 -19.95 -11.30 6.37
C LYS A 91 -19.91 -12.04 5.02
N VAL A 92 -18.72 -12.45 4.58
CA VAL A 92 -18.56 -13.28 3.38
C VAL A 92 -18.79 -14.75 3.76
N ALA A 93 -19.88 -15.35 3.25
CA ALA A 93 -20.16 -16.77 3.42
C ALA A 93 -19.34 -17.58 2.41
N TYR A 94 -18.24 -18.20 2.87
CA TYR A 94 -17.49 -19.17 2.07
C TYR A 94 -17.84 -20.60 2.48
N ILE A 95 -18.33 -21.37 1.53
CA ILE A 95 -18.43 -22.83 1.57
C ILE A 95 -17.70 -23.34 0.31
N ASP A 96 -16.82 -24.33 0.45
CA ASP A 96 -15.94 -24.77 -0.63
C ASP A 96 -16.71 -25.31 -1.85
N SER A 97 -17.92 -25.81 -1.60
CA SER A 97 -18.86 -26.36 -2.58
C SER A 97 -19.77 -25.31 -3.22
N LEU A 98 -19.59 -24.01 -2.97
CA LEU A 98 -20.41 -22.99 -3.63
C LEU A 98 -20.12 -23.00 -5.14
N PRO A 99 -21.17 -22.96 -5.99
CA PRO A 99 -21.01 -22.91 -7.44
C PRO A 99 -20.31 -21.62 -7.89
N VAL A 100 -20.49 -20.52 -7.15
CA VAL A 100 -19.79 -19.25 -7.36
C VAL A 100 -19.00 -18.92 -6.10
N LYS A 101 -17.68 -18.89 -6.21
CA LYS A 101 -16.79 -18.52 -5.11
C LYS A 101 -16.73 -17.00 -4.98
N PRO A 102 -16.72 -16.45 -3.76
CA PRO A 102 -16.49 -15.02 -3.58
C PRO A 102 -15.13 -14.63 -4.17
N GLU A 103 -15.02 -13.40 -4.67
CA GLU A 103 -13.81 -12.91 -5.34
C GLU A 103 -13.18 -11.78 -4.52
N LEU A 104 -11.86 -11.74 -4.52
CA LEU A 104 -11.05 -10.68 -3.93
C LEU A 104 -10.44 -9.87 -5.07
N VAL A 105 -10.40 -8.55 -4.89
CA VAL A 105 -9.82 -7.63 -5.86
C VAL A 105 -8.52 -7.08 -5.29
N THR A 106 -7.41 -7.30 -5.99
CA THR A 106 -6.12 -6.67 -5.73
C THR A 106 -6.02 -5.39 -6.55
N ILE A 107 -5.55 -4.31 -5.94
CA ILE A 107 -5.42 -2.99 -6.55
C ILE A 107 -4.02 -2.48 -6.24
N GLN A 108 -3.19 -2.34 -7.26
CA GLN A 108 -1.77 -2.00 -7.13
C GLN A 108 -1.44 -0.75 -7.94
N ILE A 109 -0.63 0.13 -7.38
CA ILE A 109 -0.13 1.31 -8.11
C ILE A 109 0.91 0.84 -9.13
N LEU A 110 0.64 1.09 -10.41
CA LEU A 110 1.51 0.69 -11.52
C LEU A 110 2.41 1.85 -11.97
N ASP A 111 1.88 3.06 -12.01
CA ASP A 111 2.62 4.26 -12.42
C ASP A 111 3.35 4.90 -11.23
N ILE A 112 4.44 4.26 -10.82
CA ILE A 112 5.30 4.73 -9.72
C ILE A 112 5.95 6.08 -10.07
N ALA A 113 6.39 6.26 -11.31
CA ALA A 113 7.03 7.50 -11.76
C ALA A 113 6.05 8.69 -11.70
N GLY A 114 4.81 8.50 -12.18
CA GLY A 114 3.75 9.49 -12.06
C GLY A 114 3.47 9.85 -10.61
N LEU A 115 3.36 8.85 -9.72
CA LEU A 115 3.13 9.10 -8.29
C LEU A 115 4.28 9.90 -7.64
N ILE A 116 5.53 9.59 -7.98
CA ILE A 116 6.70 10.32 -7.49
C ILE A 116 6.66 11.78 -7.94
N ASN A 117 6.27 12.03 -9.20
CA ASN A 117 6.14 13.40 -9.72
C ASN A 117 5.08 14.18 -8.93
N GLU A 118 3.92 13.56 -8.64
CA GLU A 118 2.88 14.19 -7.81
C GLU A 118 3.40 14.49 -6.39
N ILE A 119 4.08 13.53 -5.75
CA ILE A 119 4.59 13.70 -4.37
C ILE A 119 5.67 14.80 -4.28
N ASN A 120 6.51 14.93 -5.30
CA ASN A 120 7.56 15.96 -5.37
C ASN A 120 7.05 17.32 -5.90
N ALA A 121 5.80 17.41 -6.36
CA ALA A 121 5.26 18.63 -6.93
C ALA A 121 5.12 19.74 -5.88
N ASP A 122 5.18 21.00 -6.33
CA ASP A 122 5.14 22.17 -5.45
C ASP A 122 3.87 22.24 -4.57
N TYR A 123 2.72 21.80 -5.10
CA TYR A 123 1.46 21.75 -4.36
C TYR A 123 1.44 20.66 -3.26
N ASN A 124 2.40 19.75 -3.24
CA ASN A 124 2.60 18.72 -2.22
C ASN A 124 3.85 18.99 -1.36
N ASN A 125 4.39 20.21 -1.34
CA ASN A 125 5.59 20.56 -0.58
C ASN A 125 5.52 20.16 0.91
N ASP A 126 4.34 20.24 1.54
CA ASP A 126 4.16 19.81 2.94
C ASP A 126 4.32 18.29 3.11
N ILE A 127 3.90 17.51 2.11
CA ILE A 127 4.13 16.06 2.05
C ILE A 127 5.62 15.77 1.87
N SER A 128 6.29 16.47 0.95
CA SER A 128 7.72 16.29 0.72
C SER A 128 8.52 16.63 1.98
N LYS A 129 8.19 17.72 2.68
CA LYS A 129 8.80 18.08 3.98
C LYS A 129 8.55 17.03 5.05
N LEU A 130 7.32 16.51 5.16
CA LEU A 130 6.98 15.45 6.11
C LEU A 130 7.86 14.21 5.88
N LEU A 131 7.99 13.78 4.63
CA LEU A 131 8.80 12.61 4.25
C LEU A 131 10.30 12.85 4.48
N LEU A 132 10.81 14.07 4.22
CA LEU A 132 12.19 14.46 4.51
C LEU A 132 12.51 14.41 6.01
N ASN A 133 11.57 14.88 6.83
CA ASN A 133 11.70 14.93 8.29
C ASN A 133 11.51 13.55 8.94
N THR A 134 10.68 12.70 8.35
CA THR A 134 10.30 11.39 8.88
C THR A 134 10.55 10.30 7.82
N GLN A 135 11.82 9.95 7.61
CA GLN A 135 12.27 9.09 6.51
C GLN A 135 11.86 7.62 6.64
N ASN A 136 11.30 7.21 7.78
CA ASN A 136 10.77 5.86 8.00
C ASN A 136 9.30 5.71 7.60
N LEU A 137 8.65 6.77 7.09
CA LEU A 137 7.31 6.65 6.53
C LEU A 137 7.33 5.76 5.29
N GLN A 138 6.23 5.02 5.15
CA GLN A 138 5.97 4.11 4.04
C GLN A 138 4.67 4.52 3.36
N ILE A 139 4.48 4.06 2.13
CA ILE A 139 3.25 4.27 1.36
C ILE A 139 2.55 2.94 1.12
N ILE A 140 1.22 2.95 1.17
CA ILE A 140 0.42 1.79 0.75
C ILE A 140 0.39 1.73 -0.77
N SER A 141 1.13 0.78 -1.34
CA SER A 141 1.26 0.61 -2.80
C SER A 141 0.26 -0.37 -3.39
N SER A 142 -0.28 -1.27 -2.57
CA SER A 142 -1.27 -2.26 -3.00
C SER A 142 -2.26 -2.59 -1.90
N LEU A 143 -3.49 -2.89 -2.30
CA LEU A 143 -4.58 -3.33 -1.45
C LEU A 143 -5.21 -4.61 -1.99
N ALA A 144 -5.71 -5.44 -1.09
CA ALA A 144 -6.60 -6.54 -1.41
C ALA A 144 -7.94 -6.33 -0.68
N THR A 145 -9.02 -6.15 -1.44
CA THR A 145 -10.34 -5.77 -0.93
C THR A 145 -11.47 -6.63 -1.50
N SER A 146 -12.59 -6.70 -0.80
CA SER A 146 -13.83 -7.32 -1.29
C SER A 146 -14.70 -6.24 -1.92
N LEU A 147 -15.04 -6.38 -3.20
CA LEU A 147 -15.96 -5.48 -3.89
C LEU A 147 -17.31 -6.18 -4.14
N SER A 148 -18.34 -5.39 -4.42
CA SER A 148 -19.64 -5.91 -4.85
C SER A 148 -19.55 -6.55 -6.24
N THR A 149 -20.52 -7.42 -6.57
CA THR A 149 -20.62 -8.04 -7.89
C THR A 149 -20.72 -7.02 -9.02
N ASP A 150 -21.37 -5.90 -8.74
CA ASP A 150 -21.58 -4.82 -9.70
C ASP A 150 -20.27 -4.09 -9.98
N GLU A 151 -19.50 -3.75 -8.94
CA GLU A 151 -18.17 -3.15 -9.07
C GLU A 151 -17.19 -4.08 -9.81
N ILE A 152 -17.21 -5.38 -9.51
CA ILE A 152 -16.38 -6.37 -10.22
C ILE A 152 -16.78 -6.44 -11.69
N THR A 153 -18.08 -6.37 -12.00
CA THR A 153 -18.56 -6.35 -13.38
C THR A 153 -18.10 -5.09 -14.12
N LYS A 154 -18.15 -3.93 -13.47
CA LYS A 154 -17.62 -2.67 -14.03
C LYS A 154 -16.12 -2.75 -14.29
N ILE A 155 -15.36 -3.36 -13.37
CA ILE A 155 -13.92 -3.62 -13.56
C ILE A 155 -13.73 -4.48 -14.81
N ARG A 156 -14.39 -5.63 -14.91
CA ARG A 156 -14.27 -6.54 -16.08
C ARG A 156 -14.60 -5.89 -17.43
N GLN A 157 -15.47 -4.87 -17.42
CA GLN A 157 -15.90 -4.18 -18.63
C GLN A 157 -15.00 -3.00 -19.03
N SER A 158 -14.01 -2.65 -18.20
CA SER A 158 -13.11 -1.51 -18.35
C SER A 158 -11.75 -1.95 -18.87
N ASP A 159 -11.09 -1.06 -19.62
CA ASP A 159 -9.80 -1.32 -20.27
C ASP A 159 -8.63 -0.73 -19.47
N ALA A 160 -8.88 0.31 -18.68
CA ALA A 160 -7.88 1.01 -17.89
C ALA A 160 -8.43 1.58 -16.58
N TYR A 161 -7.55 1.71 -15.60
CA TYR A 161 -7.87 2.11 -14.24
C TYR A 161 -6.88 3.15 -13.76
N TYR A 162 -7.39 4.21 -13.12
CA TYR A 162 -6.56 5.29 -12.62
C TYR A 162 -7.00 5.71 -11.23
N LEU A 163 -6.03 5.91 -10.35
CA LEU A 163 -6.20 6.56 -9.06
C LEU A 163 -6.31 8.07 -9.26
N SER A 164 -7.34 8.66 -8.68
CA SER A 164 -7.62 10.10 -8.80
C SER A 164 -8.13 10.66 -7.47
N ASN A 165 -7.76 11.90 -7.14
CA ASN A 165 -8.36 12.62 -6.01
C ASN A 165 -9.81 12.99 -6.31
N SER A 166 -10.71 12.66 -5.39
CA SER A 166 -12.05 13.24 -5.34
C SER A 166 -12.05 14.58 -4.58
N GLN A 167 -13.17 15.30 -4.62
CA GLN A 167 -13.33 16.64 -4.01
C GLN A 167 -13.05 16.71 -2.49
N TYR A 168 -12.96 15.56 -1.79
CA TYR A 168 -12.81 15.49 -0.33
C TYR A 168 -11.48 14.87 0.14
N LYS A 169 -10.41 15.01 -0.65
CA LYS A 169 -9.08 14.42 -0.35
C LYS A 169 -9.15 12.90 -0.08
N LYS A 170 -10.03 12.22 -0.81
CA LYS A 170 -10.13 10.76 -0.82
C LYS A 170 -9.79 10.25 -2.20
N TYR A 171 -9.06 9.15 -2.28
CA TYR A 171 -8.76 8.54 -3.56
C TYR A 171 -9.91 7.68 -4.06
N THR A 172 -10.17 7.78 -5.36
CA THR A 172 -11.14 6.94 -6.07
C THR A 172 -10.45 6.30 -7.27
N ILE A 173 -10.96 5.15 -7.69
CA ILE A 173 -10.49 4.49 -8.91
C ILE A 173 -11.43 4.91 -10.03
N SER A 174 -10.94 5.75 -10.93
CA SER A 174 -11.64 6.06 -12.17
C SER A 174 -11.50 4.90 -13.16
N LEU A 175 -12.63 4.44 -13.70
CA LEU A 175 -12.72 3.37 -14.69
C LEU A 175 -12.82 3.97 -16.10
N PHE A 176 -12.04 3.43 -17.03
CA PHE A 176 -12.01 3.89 -18.41
C PHE A 176 -12.30 2.75 -19.39
N LYS A 177 -13.05 3.07 -20.44
CA LYS A 177 -13.30 2.19 -21.59
C LYS A 177 -13.12 2.97 -22.87
N SER A 178 -12.32 2.44 -23.79
CA SER A 178 -12.03 3.09 -25.07
C SER A 178 -11.62 4.57 -24.92
N GLY A 179 -10.78 4.87 -23.91
CA GLY A 179 -10.24 6.20 -23.65
C GLY A 179 -11.18 7.19 -22.94
N LYS A 180 -12.42 6.80 -22.63
CA LYS A 180 -13.37 7.66 -21.90
C LYS A 180 -13.59 7.15 -20.48
N LYS A 181 -13.68 8.07 -19.51
CA LYS A 181 -14.10 7.73 -18.15
C LYS A 181 -15.55 7.28 -18.18
N VAL A 182 -15.80 6.04 -17.77
CA VAL A 182 -17.15 5.44 -17.77
C VAL A 182 -17.75 5.38 -16.38
N ASP A 183 -16.93 5.28 -15.33
CA ASP A 183 -17.40 5.19 -13.95
C ASP A 183 -16.26 5.49 -12.96
N PHE A 184 -16.55 5.36 -11.66
CA PHE A 184 -15.56 5.31 -10.61
C PHE A 184 -15.95 4.29 -9.53
N ILE A 185 -14.94 3.79 -8.81
CA ILE A 185 -15.12 2.94 -7.63
C ILE A 185 -14.58 3.69 -6.43
N ASP A 186 -15.41 3.80 -5.40
CA ASP A 186 -14.99 4.29 -4.10
C ASP A 186 -14.62 3.10 -3.21
N ILE A 187 -13.34 2.99 -2.84
CA ILE A 187 -12.88 1.88 -2.01
C ILE A 187 -13.36 2.12 -0.58
N ASN A 188 -14.25 1.24 -0.08
CA ASN A 188 -14.61 1.25 1.33
C ASN A 188 -13.44 0.69 2.16
N PRO A 189 -12.82 1.49 3.06
CA PRO A 189 -11.71 1.02 3.88
C PRO A 189 -12.03 -0.18 4.78
N GLU A 190 -13.30 -0.39 5.14
CA GLU A 190 -13.76 -1.52 5.97
C GLU A 190 -13.72 -2.85 5.22
N THR A 191 -13.76 -2.82 3.88
CA THR A 191 -13.74 -4.00 3.01
C THR A 191 -12.34 -4.51 2.70
N ILE A 192 -11.32 -3.72 3.05
CA ILE A 192 -9.92 -4.06 2.79
C ILE A 192 -9.48 -5.18 3.73
N VAL A 193 -8.92 -6.25 3.16
CA VAL A 193 -8.49 -7.44 3.88
C VAL A 193 -6.99 -7.39 4.15
N ALA A 194 -6.20 -6.99 3.15
CA ALA A 194 -4.74 -6.98 3.22
C ALA A 194 -4.16 -5.83 2.42
N TYR A 195 -2.91 -5.49 2.67
CA TYR A 195 -2.20 -4.38 2.01
C TYR A 195 -0.72 -4.71 1.84
N GLN A 196 -0.06 -3.95 0.97
CA GLN A 196 1.39 -3.92 0.84
C GLN A 196 1.88 -2.50 1.07
N VAL A 197 3.11 -2.41 1.58
CA VAL A 197 3.78 -1.14 1.78
C VAL A 197 5.05 -1.09 0.94
N SER A 198 5.33 0.10 0.45
CA SER A 198 6.56 0.44 -0.24
C SER A 198 7.29 1.55 0.52
N LYS A 199 8.60 1.63 0.33
CA LYS A 199 9.48 2.62 0.94
C LYS A 199 10.03 3.59 -0.09
N PHE A 200 10.34 4.79 0.37
CA PHE A 200 10.89 5.84 -0.48
C PHE A 200 12.40 5.70 -0.61
N CYS A 201 12.88 5.96 -1.82
CA CYS A 201 14.30 6.04 -2.16
C CYS A 201 14.64 7.48 -2.55
N TRP A 202 15.71 7.99 -1.97
CA TRP A 202 16.08 9.39 -1.99
C TRP A 202 17.27 9.64 -2.91
N ALA A 203 17.23 10.71 -3.67
CA ALA A 203 18.37 11.23 -4.41
C ALA A 203 18.63 12.69 -4.05
N ASN A 204 19.84 13.16 -4.34
CA ASN A 204 20.24 14.53 -4.14
C ASN A 204 20.38 15.20 -5.51
N SER A 205 19.75 16.35 -5.70
CA SER A 205 19.91 17.14 -6.91
C SER A 205 21.29 17.82 -6.94
N ASP A 206 21.69 18.31 -8.11
CA ASP A 206 22.95 19.05 -8.28
C ASP A 206 23.05 20.29 -7.36
N HIS A 207 21.90 20.82 -6.92
CA HIS A 207 21.80 21.93 -5.99
C HIS A 207 21.72 21.50 -4.51
N GLY A 208 22.01 20.25 -4.18
CA GLY A 208 22.04 19.78 -2.80
C GLY A 208 20.67 19.45 -2.20
N LYS A 209 19.57 19.59 -2.94
CA LYS A 209 18.21 19.33 -2.44
C LYS A 209 17.87 17.85 -2.56
N TRP A 210 17.35 17.27 -1.48
CA TRP A 210 16.87 15.89 -1.47
C TRP A 210 15.47 15.81 -2.04
N TYR A 211 15.23 14.80 -2.87
CA TYR A 211 13.92 14.49 -3.45
C TYR A 211 13.72 12.98 -3.50
N ILE A 212 12.47 12.56 -3.65
CA ILE A 212 12.12 11.14 -3.81
C ILE A 212 12.37 10.78 -5.26
N ALA A 213 13.27 9.84 -5.51
CA ALA A 213 13.62 9.41 -6.84
C ALA A 213 12.97 8.08 -7.23
N ASP A 214 12.62 7.26 -6.24
CA ASP A 214 12.01 5.95 -6.49
C ASP A 214 11.14 5.50 -5.30
N ILE A 215 10.23 4.57 -5.54
CA ILE A 215 9.40 3.88 -4.54
C ILE A 215 9.53 2.40 -4.80
N VAL A 216 10.07 1.67 -3.83
CA VAL A 216 10.32 0.23 -3.95
C VAL A 216 9.59 -0.55 -2.88
N ASP A 217 9.27 -1.81 -3.15
CA ASP A 217 8.69 -2.70 -2.14
C ASP A 217 9.53 -2.72 -0.86
N GLU A 218 8.87 -2.95 0.27
CA GLU A 218 9.51 -2.94 1.59
C GLU A 218 10.79 -3.79 1.67
N HIS A 219 10.78 -4.96 1.02
CA HIS A 219 11.87 -5.93 1.03
C HIS A 219 12.97 -5.66 -0.01
N ASN A 220 12.72 -4.77 -0.99
CA ASN A 220 13.67 -4.47 -2.07
C ASN A 220 14.61 -3.34 -1.66
N SER A 221 15.88 -3.38 -2.04
CA SER A 221 16.81 -2.27 -1.77
C SER A 221 16.66 -1.15 -2.80
N CYS A 222 16.89 0.09 -2.35
CA CYS A 222 17.07 1.22 -3.28
C CYS A 222 18.25 0.94 -4.20
N SER A 223 18.10 1.21 -5.50
CA SER A 223 19.07 0.86 -6.54
C SER A 223 19.70 2.10 -7.18
N GLY A 224 20.81 1.89 -7.91
CA GLY A 224 21.53 2.95 -8.61
C GLY A 224 22.13 3.99 -7.66
N VAL A 225 21.82 5.27 -7.90
CA VAL A 225 22.31 6.42 -7.12
C VAL A 225 21.41 6.77 -5.93
N THR A 226 20.29 6.07 -5.76
CA THR A 226 19.30 6.37 -4.72
C THR A 226 19.66 5.73 -3.38
N LYS A 227 19.17 6.30 -2.27
CA LYS A 227 19.45 5.85 -0.91
C LYS A 227 18.17 5.66 -0.12
N SER A 228 18.14 4.68 0.77
CA SER A 228 16.99 4.45 1.67
C SER A 228 16.88 5.50 2.79
N LYS A 229 17.96 6.22 3.07
CA LYS A 229 18.02 7.28 4.09
C LYS A 229 18.86 8.45 3.60
N ILE A 230 18.46 9.64 4.02
CA ILE A 230 19.18 10.88 3.75
C ILE A 230 20.28 11.02 4.78
N SER A 231 21.53 11.01 4.32
CA SER A 231 22.66 11.42 5.15
C SER A 231 22.73 12.94 5.17
N LYS A 232 22.52 13.57 6.33
CA LYS A 232 22.90 14.98 6.51
C LYS A 232 24.41 15.05 6.29
N LYS A 233 24.88 15.81 5.29
CA LYS A 233 26.29 16.23 5.28
C LYS A 233 26.50 16.94 6.61
N LYS A 234 27.49 16.51 7.41
CA LYS A 234 28.02 17.38 8.46
C LYS A 234 28.40 18.67 7.74
N GLU A 235 27.76 19.78 8.09
CA GLU A 235 28.33 21.09 7.77
C GLU A 235 29.78 21.00 8.25
N SER A 236 30.73 21.04 7.32
CA SER A 236 32.12 21.26 7.69
C SER A 236 32.08 22.60 8.41
N LYS A 237 32.34 22.60 9.73
CA LYS A 237 32.55 23.84 10.48
C LYS A 237 33.41 24.73 9.61
N SER A 238 32.84 25.84 9.18
CA SER A 238 33.57 26.89 8.49
C SER A 238 34.81 27.19 9.33
N LEU A 239 35.99 27.25 8.72
CA LEU A 239 37.23 27.68 9.38
C LEU A 239 37.13 29.11 9.94
N PHE A 240 36.01 29.80 9.73
CA PHE A 240 35.71 31.14 10.20
C PHE A 240 34.75 31.20 11.41
N ASP A 241 34.31 30.07 11.96
CA ASP A 241 33.58 30.02 13.25
C ASP A 241 34.56 29.81 14.44
N MET A 242 35.60 30.65 14.53
CA MET A 242 36.48 30.76 15.71
C MET A 242 36.23 32.06 16.47
#